data_AF-A0A950KT69-F1
#
_entry.id   AF-A0A950KT69-F1
#
_cell.length_a   1.000
_cell.length_b   1.000
_cell.length_c   1.000
_cell.angle_alpha   90.00
_cell.angle_beta   90.00
_cell.angle_gamma   90.00
#
_symmetry.space_group_name_H-M   'P 1'
#
loop_
_entity.id
_entity.type
_entity.pdbx_description
1 polymer ?
#
loop_
_entity_poly.entity_id
_entity_poly.type
_entity_poly.pdbx_seq_one_letter_code
_entity_poly.pdbx_strand_id
1 'polypeptide(L)'
;MPAIPLSEISFEGKKVLVRCDFNVPLDKGRITDSSRIDATLGTIRYILGHSGAAVLCSHLGRPKERTPELSLKPVAEYLSNALGKKVALAPD
;
A
#
# COMPACT_ATOMS: atom_id res chain seq x y z
N MET A 1 1.62 2.94 -25.54
CA MET A 1 2.71 2.03 -25.13
C MET A 1 2.08 0.84 -24.42
N PRO A 2 2.45 -0.41 -24.75
CA PRO A 2 1.98 -1.57 -24.00
C PRO A 2 2.52 -1.52 -22.57
N ALA A 3 1.73 -1.95 -21.59
CA ALA A 3 2.19 -2.08 -20.22
C ALA A 3 3.15 -3.27 -20.12
N ILE A 4 4.24 -3.12 -19.37
CA ILE A 4 5.17 -4.23 -19.07
C ILE A 4 4.58 -5.01 -17.88
N PRO A 5 4.37 -6.33 -18.00
CA PRO A 5 3.89 -7.15 -16.89
C PRO A 5 4.85 -7.13 -15.70
N LEU A 6 4.32 -7.21 -14.48
CA LEU A 6 5.12 -7.26 -13.25
C LEU A 6 6.16 -8.41 -13.29
N SER A 7 5.81 -9.53 -13.90
CA SER A 7 6.65 -10.72 -14.03
C SER A 7 7.88 -10.53 -14.92
N GLU A 8 7.90 -9.51 -15.77
CA GLU A 8 9.02 -9.22 -16.68
C GLU A 8 10.02 -8.21 -16.10
N ILE A 9 9.77 -7.72 -14.88
CA ILE A 9 10.59 -6.71 -14.23
C ILE A 9 11.48 -7.37 -13.18
N SER A 10 12.79 -7.13 -13.24
CA SER A 10 13.71 -7.48 -12.16
C SER A 10 13.64 -6.44 -11.03
N PHE A 11 13.42 -6.93 -9.80
CA PHE A 11 13.24 -6.12 -8.59
C PHE A 11 14.45 -6.13 -7.64
N GLU A 12 15.44 -6.97 -7.89
CA GLU A 12 16.57 -7.17 -7.00
C GLU A 12 17.33 -5.87 -6.72
N GLY A 13 17.41 -5.49 -5.45
CA GLY A 13 18.08 -4.27 -5.00
C GLY A 13 17.37 -2.96 -5.35
N LYS A 14 16.17 -3.01 -5.94
CA LYS A 14 15.43 -1.83 -6.39
C LYS A 14 14.35 -1.40 -5.40
N LYS A 15 14.12 -0.08 -5.35
CA LYS A 15 12.95 0.53 -4.70
C LYS A 15 11.85 0.71 -5.74
N VAL A 16 10.65 0.21 -5.45
CA VAL A 16 9.52 0.19 -6.39
C VAL A 16 8.39 1.01 -5.80
N LEU A 17 8.06 2.13 -6.46
CA LEU A 17 6.85 2.89 -6.13
C LEU A 17 5.63 2.18 -6.71
N VAL A 18 4.72 1.76 -5.84
CA VAL A 18 3.47 1.10 -6.21
C VAL A 18 2.32 2.04 -5.90
N ARG A 19 1.60 2.45 -6.94
CA ARG A 19 0.35 3.19 -6.80
C ARG A 19 -0.77 2.19 -6.49
N CYS A 20 -1.18 2.16 -5.23
CA CYS A 20 -2.20 1.25 -4.72
C CYS A 20 -3.56 1.93 -4.65
N ASP A 21 -4.62 1.13 -4.57
CA ASP A 21 -5.95 1.58 -4.19
C ASP A 21 -6.26 1.12 -2.76
N PHE A 22 -6.05 2.02 -1.81
CA PHE A 22 -6.34 1.83 -0.39
C PHE A 22 -7.48 2.75 0.05
N ASN A 23 -8.34 3.17 -0.88
CA ASN A 23 -9.52 3.96 -0.57
C ASN A 23 -10.61 3.07 0.04
N VAL A 24 -10.40 2.71 1.30
CA VAL A 24 -11.26 1.80 2.07
C VAL A 24 -12.17 2.58 3.01
N PRO A 25 -13.38 2.07 3.31
CA PRO A 25 -14.26 2.69 4.28
C PRO A 25 -13.67 2.60 5.70
N LEU A 26 -13.62 3.76 6.38
CA LEU A 26 -13.21 3.86 7.77
C LEU A 26 -14.40 4.19 8.67
N ASP A 27 -14.50 3.51 9.82
CA ASP A 27 -15.36 3.89 10.94
C ASP A 27 -14.49 4.19 12.15
N LYS A 28 -14.51 5.44 12.63
CA LYS A 28 -13.68 5.92 13.77
C LYS A 28 -12.21 5.51 13.66
N GLY A 29 -11.65 5.60 12.45
CA GLY A 29 -10.25 5.24 12.16
C GLY A 29 -9.98 3.74 12.01
N ARG A 30 -11.01 2.88 12.04
CA ARG A 30 -10.89 1.44 11.81
C ARG A 30 -11.37 1.07 10.41
N ILE A 31 -10.65 0.18 9.75
CA ILE A 31 -11.02 -0.35 8.44
C ILE A 31 -12.22 -1.28 8.63
N THR A 32 -13.30 -1.03 7.87
CA THR A 32 -14.53 -1.85 7.92
C THR A 32 -14.62 -2.86 6.77
N ASP A 33 -13.91 -2.61 5.67
CA ASP A 33 -13.74 -3.52 4.53
C ASP A 33 -12.29 -3.43 4.03
N SER A 34 -11.56 -4.54 4.11
CA SER A 34 -10.15 -4.64 3.72
C SER A 34 -9.94 -5.12 2.29
N SER A 35 -11.00 -5.44 1.54
CA SER A 35 -10.90 -6.14 0.24
C SER A 35 -9.94 -5.47 -0.75
N ARG A 36 -9.89 -4.13 -0.79
CA ARG A 36 -8.97 -3.39 -1.66
C ARG A 36 -7.50 -3.50 -1.23
N ILE A 37 -7.25 -3.52 0.09
CA ILE A 37 -5.90 -3.71 0.64
C ILE A 37 -5.45 -5.14 0.35
N ASP A 38 -6.32 -6.12 0.61
CA ASP A 38 -6.04 -7.55 0.42
C ASP A 38 -5.71 -7.89 -1.04
N ALA A 39 -6.43 -7.27 -1.98
CA ALA A 39 -6.14 -7.40 -3.42
C ALA A 39 -4.72 -6.95 -3.81
N THR A 40 -4.09 -6.07 -3.02
CA THR A 40 -2.74 -5.55 -3.29
C THR A 40 -1.64 -6.39 -2.64
N LEU A 41 -1.97 -7.25 -1.66
CA LEU A 41 -0.97 -8.03 -0.90
C LEU A 41 -0.13 -8.94 -1.80
N GLY A 42 -0.72 -9.52 -2.85
CA GLY A 42 -0.02 -10.35 -3.82
C GLY A 42 1.14 -9.60 -4.48
N THR A 43 0.89 -8.38 -4.97
CA THR A 43 1.91 -7.51 -5.58
C THR A 43 3.01 -7.15 -4.59
N ILE A 44 2.65 -6.80 -3.35
CA ILE A 44 3.63 -6.43 -2.33
C ILE A 44 4.54 -7.62 -2.00
N ARG A 45 3.95 -8.79 -1.75
CA ARG A 45 4.69 -10.03 -1.47
C ARG A 45 5.57 -10.43 -2.64
N TYR A 46 5.12 -10.23 -3.88
CA TYR A 46 5.93 -10.48 -5.07
C TYR A 46 7.19 -9.62 -5.08
N ILE A 47 7.06 -8.30 -4.91
CA ILE A 47 8.21 -7.38 -4.91
C ILE A 47 9.20 -7.74 -3.79
N LEU A 48 8.69 -7.97 -2.58
CA LEU A 48 9.52 -8.33 -1.42
C LEU A 48 10.21 -9.69 -1.59
N GLY A 49 9.52 -10.67 -2.20
CA GLY A 49 10.07 -12.00 -2.47
C GLY A 49 11.16 -12.03 -3.54
N HIS A 50 11.22 -11.00 -4.39
CA HIS A 50 12.24 -10.82 -5.43
C HIS A 50 13.30 -9.78 -5.03
N SER A 51 13.62 -9.68 -3.74
CA SER A 51 14.66 -8.80 -3.20
C SER A 51 14.47 -7.31 -3.51
N GLY A 52 13.24 -6.89 -3.78
CA GLY A 52 12.85 -5.49 -3.97
C GLY A 52 12.32 -4.85 -2.68
N ALA A 53 12.32 -3.53 -2.66
CA ALA A 53 11.72 -2.72 -1.60
C ALA A 53 10.47 -2.02 -2.14
N ALA A 54 9.30 -2.35 -1.59
CA ALA A 54 8.03 -1.73 -1.99
C ALA A 54 7.82 -0.39 -1.25
N VAL A 55 7.55 0.67 -2.00
CA VAL A 55 7.13 1.99 -1.52
C VAL A 55 5.69 2.18 -1.98
N LEU A 56 4.73 2.25 -1.06
CA LEU A 56 3.30 2.25 -1.40
C LEU A 56 2.74 3.65 -1.32
N CYS A 57 1.94 4.06 -2.32
CA CYS A 57 1.20 5.31 -2.25
C CYS A 57 -0.26 5.08 -2.64
N SER A 58 -1.18 5.73 -1.93
CA SER A 58 -2.60 5.71 -2.28
C SER A 58 -3.27 7.03 -1.96
N HIS A 59 -4.52 7.16 -2.34
CA HIS A 59 -5.42 8.19 -1.84
C HIS A 59 -6.37 7.57 -0.83
N LEU A 60 -6.95 8.39 0.03
CA LEU A 60 -8.03 7.99 0.91
C LEU A 60 -9.05 9.13 0.97
N GLY A 61 -10.29 8.84 0.55
CA GLY A 61 -11.30 9.87 0.37
C GLY A 61 -10.88 10.95 -0.63
N ARG A 62 -11.37 12.17 -0.40
CA ARG A 62 -11.08 13.37 -1.22
C ARG A 62 -10.75 14.56 -0.30
N PRO A 63 -9.58 14.55 0.37
CA PRO A 63 -9.18 15.64 1.25
C PRO A 63 -9.01 16.93 0.43
N LYS A 64 -9.54 18.05 0.93
CA LYS A 64 -9.22 19.39 0.41
C LYS A 64 -7.95 19.95 1.05
N GLU A 65 -7.69 19.55 2.29
CA GLU A 65 -6.52 19.88 3.09
C GLU A 65 -6.07 18.65 3.89
N ARG A 66 -4.88 18.71 4.50
CA ARG A 66 -4.34 17.58 5.28
C ARG A 66 -5.25 17.30 6.47
N THR A 67 -6.00 16.20 6.37
CA THR A 67 -7.06 15.82 7.31
C THR A 67 -6.65 14.53 8.04
N PRO A 68 -6.37 14.56 9.36
CA PRO A 68 -5.95 13.38 10.12
C PRO A 68 -6.90 12.17 10.00
N GLU A 69 -8.19 12.42 9.85
CA GLU A 69 -9.25 11.41 9.69
C GLU A 69 -9.12 10.64 8.37
N LEU A 70 -8.48 11.23 7.36
CA LEU A 70 -8.18 10.63 6.06
C LEU A 70 -6.72 10.18 5.94
N SER A 71 -6.05 9.95 7.08
CA SER A 71 -4.70 9.38 7.13
C SER A 71 -4.69 7.91 6.68
N LEU A 72 -3.62 7.51 6.00
CA LEU A 72 -3.34 6.11 5.67
C LEU A 72 -2.74 5.31 6.85
N LYS A 73 -2.62 5.91 8.05
CA LYS A 73 -2.12 5.22 9.24
C LYS A 73 -2.82 3.88 9.53
N PRO A 74 -4.16 3.77 9.49
CA PRO A 74 -4.84 2.48 9.71
C PRO A 74 -4.46 1.43 8.66
N VAL A 75 -4.20 1.86 7.43
CA VAL A 75 -3.75 0.98 6.34
C VAL A 75 -2.32 0.48 6.58
N ALA A 76 -1.42 1.35 7.03
CA ALA A 76 -0.05 0.95 7.39
C ALA A 76 -0.03 -0.08 8.54
N GLU A 77 -0.88 0.11 9.56
CA GLU A 77 -1.04 -0.84 10.67
C GLU A 77 -1.61 -2.18 10.17
N TYR A 78 -2.65 -2.15 9.33
CA TYR A 78 -3.21 -3.35 8.73
C TYR A 78 -2.19 -4.12 7.89
N LEU A 79 -1.49 -3.44 6.99
CA LEU A 79 -0.44 -4.03 6.16
C LEU A 79 0.68 -4.62 7.01
N SER A 80 1.03 -3.98 8.12
CA SER A 80 2.06 -4.51 9.02
C SER A 80 1.67 -5.88 9.59
N ASN A 81 0.41 -6.02 10.00
CA ASN A 81 -0.13 -7.27 10.49
C ASN A 81 -0.22 -8.33 9.36
N ALA A 82 -0.76 -7.95 8.21
CA ALA A 82 -0.98 -8.86 7.08
C ALA A 82 0.32 -9.38 6.41
N LEU A 83 1.42 -8.61 6.52
CA LEU A 83 2.73 -8.96 5.98
C LEU A 83 3.69 -9.54 7.02
N GLY A 84 3.35 -9.47 8.31
CA GLY A 84 4.25 -9.88 9.41
C GLY A 84 5.55 -9.06 9.45
N LYS A 85 5.52 -7.83 8.93
CA LYS A 85 6.69 -6.94 8.78
C LYS A 85 6.23 -5.52 9.09
N LYS A 86 7.06 -4.73 9.77
CA LYS A 86 6.75 -3.31 10.03
C LYS A 86 6.62 -2.54 8.71
N VAL A 87 5.46 -1.94 8.47
CA VAL A 87 5.22 -0.99 7.38
C VAL A 87 5.17 0.41 7.98
N ALA A 88 6.17 1.23 7.65
CA ALA A 88 6.23 2.62 8.13
C ALA A 88 5.34 3.52 7.26
N LEU A 89 4.55 4.38 7.90
CA LEU A 89 3.90 5.51 7.23
C LEU A 89 4.91 6.65 7.10
N ALA A 90 5.07 7.18 5.89
CA ALA A 90 5.91 8.34 5.65
C ALA A 90 5.25 9.61 6.26
N PRO A 91 6.02 10.53 6.89
CA PRO A 91 5.49 11.63 7.70
C PRO A 91 4.99 12.85 6.90
N ASP A 92 5.21 12.84 5.59
CA ASP A 92 4.95 13.94 4.64
C ASP A 92 3.46 14.35 4.55
#